data_AF-A0A9P1AST8-F1
#
_entry.id   AF-A0A9P1AST8-F1
#
_cell.length_a   1.000
_cell.length_b   1.000
_cell.length_c   1.000
_cell.angle_alpha   90.00
_cell.angle_beta   90.00
_cell.angle_gamma   90.00
#
_symmetry.space_group_name_H-M   'P 1'
#
loop_
_entity.id
_entity.type
_entity.pdbx_description
1 polymer ?
#
loop_
_entity_poly.entity_id
_entity_poly.type
_entity_poly.pdbx_seq_one_letter_code
_entity_poly.pdbx_strand_id
1 'polypeptide(L)'
;MSGLSQAGRQVARIAARQASTHSHESQAVWKEINRLGSEGKWDNVNNMPKMFLFGEAKQEATAAYRAINKNPDFFRQSPYGQYLKVVWRLALLFGIIKAGTVVYDFAVPEEKRLQYKYRHHGHHGHDDAHH
;
A
#
# COMPACT_ATOMS: atom_id res chain seq x y z
N MET A 1 -28.50 18.78 -46.07
CA MET A 1 -27.82 17.85 -45.14
C MET A 1 -26.47 18.44 -44.62
N SER A 2 -26.39 19.75 -44.33
CA SER A 2 -25.10 20.43 -44.06
C SER A 2 -24.76 20.66 -42.56
N GLY A 3 -25.71 20.48 -41.65
CA GLY A 3 -25.51 20.75 -40.21
C GLY A 3 -24.65 19.72 -39.47
N LEU A 4 -24.66 18.45 -39.90
CA LEU A 4 -23.90 17.36 -39.26
C LEU A 4 -22.38 17.53 -39.42
N SER A 5 -21.91 18.12 -40.52
CA SER A 5 -20.48 18.37 -40.74
C SER A 5 -19.93 19.51 -39.85
N GLN A 6 -20.78 20.47 -39.51
CA GLN A 6 -20.40 21.62 -38.70
C GLN A 6 -20.33 21.23 -37.21
N ALA A 7 -21.27 20.40 -36.75
CA ALA A 7 -21.23 19.81 -35.41
C ALA A 7 -19.99 18.92 -35.20
N GLY A 8 -19.67 18.04 -36.16
CA GLY A 8 -18.46 17.20 -36.09
C GLY A 8 -17.16 18.02 -36.04
N ARG A 9 -17.06 19.12 -36.80
CA ARG A 9 -15.92 20.04 -36.75
C ARG A 9 -15.81 20.79 -35.42
N GLN A 10 -16.94 21.12 -34.78
CA GLN A 10 -16.93 21.73 -33.45
C GLN A 10 -16.48 20.75 -32.37
N VAL A 11 -16.99 19.51 -32.40
CA VAL A 11 -16.57 18.45 -31.47
C VAL A 11 -15.08 18.15 -31.62
N ALA A 12 -14.57 18.04 -32.86
CA ALA A 12 -13.14 17.84 -33.11
C ALA A 12 -12.28 18.99 -32.57
N ARG A 13 -12.72 20.25 -32.70
CA ARG A 13 -12.00 21.41 -32.12
C ARG A 13 -12.03 21.39 -30.59
N ILE A 14 -13.14 21.02 -29.97
CA ILE A 14 -13.24 20.93 -28.51
C ILE A 14 -12.32 19.82 -28.00
N ALA A 15 -12.34 18.65 -28.63
CA ALA A 15 -11.44 17.54 -28.29
C ALA A 15 -9.96 17.92 -28.47
N ALA A 16 -9.61 18.61 -29.57
CA ALA A 16 -8.25 19.09 -29.79
C ALA A 16 -7.81 20.12 -28.74
N ARG A 17 -8.70 21.04 -28.35
CA ARG A 17 -8.44 22.01 -27.28
C ARG A 17 -8.24 21.32 -25.92
N GLN A 18 -9.09 20.35 -25.58
CA GLN A 18 -8.96 19.55 -24.35
C GLN A 18 -7.67 18.74 -24.33
N ALA A 19 -7.29 18.13 -25.46
CA ALA A 19 -6.02 17.43 -25.59
C ALA A 19 -4.82 18.38 -25.42
N SER A 20 -4.89 19.60 -25.97
CA SER A 20 -3.81 20.60 -25.81
C SER A 20 -3.71 21.17 -24.40
N THR A 21 -4.83 21.32 -23.67
CA THR A 21 -4.80 21.74 -22.27
C THR A 21 -4.22 20.64 -21.40
N HIS A 22 -4.62 19.38 -21.65
CA HIS A 22 -4.09 18.24 -20.91
C HIS A 22 -2.59 18.02 -21.17
N SER A 23 -2.11 18.26 -22.40
CA SER A 23 -0.68 18.18 -22.71
C SER A 23 0.12 19.29 -22.03
N HIS A 24 -0.43 20.51 -21.94
CA HIS A 24 0.20 21.62 -21.23
C HIS A 24 0.28 21.38 -19.71
N GLU A 25 -0.79 20.88 -19.09
CA GLU A 25 -0.79 20.46 -17.67
C GLU A 25 0.20 19.33 -17.41
N SER A 26 0.23 18.33 -18.30
CA SER A 26 1.17 17.21 -18.19
C SER A 26 2.61 17.69 -18.26
N GLN A 27 2.94 18.58 -19.20
CA GLN A 27 4.29 19.16 -19.32
C GLN A 27 4.69 19.97 -18.09
N ALA A 28 3.77 20.72 -17.48
CA ALA A 28 4.05 21.46 -16.26
C ALA A 28 4.40 20.52 -15.10
N VAL A 29 3.66 19.42 -14.95
CA VAL A 29 3.94 18.38 -13.94
C VAL A 29 5.32 17.74 -14.16
N TRP A 30 5.69 17.44 -15.40
CA TRP A 30 7.01 16.87 -15.70
C TRP A 30 8.18 17.83 -15.48
N LYS A 31 7.99 19.15 -15.72
CA LYS A 31 8.99 20.16 -15.36
C LYS A 31 9.24 20.19 -13.85
N GLU A 32 8.16 20.09 -13.08
CA GLU A 32 8.24 20.09 -11.62
C GLU A 32 8.92 18.83 -11.08
N ILE A 33 8.63 17.65 -11.63
CA ILE A 33 9.35 16.41 -11.29
C ILE A 33 10.84 16.53 -11.60
N ASN A 34 11.19 17.10 -12.75
CA ASN A 34 12.60 17.30 -13.12
C ASN A 34 13.30 18.27 -12.16
N ARG A 35 12.62 19.34 -11.72
CA ARG A 35 13.11 20.25 -10.67
C ARG A 35 13.34 19.49 -9.37
N LEU A 36 12.35 18.72 -8.90
CA LEU A 36 12.45 17.91 -7.69
C LEU A 36 13.53 16.83 -7.78
N GLY A 37 13.76 16.27 -8.97
CA GLY A 37 14.85 15.35 -9.28
C GLY A 37 16.22 16.03 -9.20
N SER A 38 16.36 17.24 -9.77
CA SER A 38 17.59 18.02 -9.64
C SER A 38 17.92 18.42 -8.20
N GLU A 39 16.89 18.61 -7.37
CA GLU A 39 17.03 18.89 -5.94
C GLU A 39 17.29 17.64 -5.09
N GLY A 40 17.33 16.45 -5.70
CA GLY A 40 17.54 15.18 -5.00
C GLY A 40 16.36 14.74 -4.12
N LYS A 41 15.20 15.39 -4.26
CA LYS A 41 13.93 15.08 -3.57
C LYS A 41 13.13 14.01 -4.31
N TRP A 42 13.38 13.82 -5.60
CA TRP A 42 12.74 12.80 -6.41
C TRP A 42 13.67 11.62 -6.68
N ASP A 43 13.14 10.41 -6.57
CA ASP A 43 13.80 9.20 -7.04
C ASP A 43 13.41 8.97 -8.50
N ASN A 44 14.34 9.27 -9.42
CA ASN A 44 14.14 9.10 -10.86
C ASN A 44 14.01 7.63 -11.27
N VAL A 45 14.59 6.69 -10.52
CA VAL A 45 14.55 5.26 -10.88
C VAL A 45 13.15 4.71 -10.65
N ASN A 46 12.56 5.05 -9.51
CA ASN A 46 11.24 4.55 -9.11
C ASN A 46 10.09 5.53 -9.43
N ASN A 47 10.41 6.67 -10.03
CA ASN A 47 9.50 7.79 -10.32
C ASN A 47 8.59 8.14 -9.13
N MET A 48 9.19 8.31 -7.95
CA MET A 48 8.49 8.57 -6.70
C MET A 48 9.25 9.56 -5.80
N PRO A 49 8.57 10.22 -4.84
CA PRO A 49 9.22 10.99 -3.79
C PRO A 49 10.22 10.13 -3.02
N LYS A 50 11.37 10.70 -2.67
CA LYS A 50 12.38 10.01 -1.86
C LYS A 50 11.81 9.69 -0.47
N MET A 51 12.17 8.52 0.06
CA MET A 51 11.58 7.99 1.31
C MET A 51 11.85 8.87 2.54
N PHE A 52 13.00 9.53 2.60
CA PHE A 52 13.44 10.32 3.76
C PHE A 52 13.33 11.83 3.50
N LEU A 53 12.13 12.26 3.12
CA LEU A 53 11.80 13.69 3.03
C LEU A 53 10.93 14.10 4.21
N PHE A 54 11.22 15.28 4.76
CA PHE A 54 10.52 15.84 5.90
C PHE A 54 10.01 17.26 5.59
N GLY A 55 8.96 17.68 6.28
CA GLY A 55 8.39 19.02 6.15
C GLY A 55 7.85 19.34 4.75
N GLU A 56 8.11 20.56 4.28
CA GLU A 56 7.59 21.10 3.02
C GLU A 56 8.08 20.33 1.79
N ALA A 57 9.34 19.88 1.79
CA ALA A 57 9.91 19.09 0.70
C ALA A 57 9.15 17.78 0.44
N LYS A 58 8.60 17.16 1.50
CA LYS A 58 7.74 15.97 1.37
C LYS A 58 6.40 16.32 0.75
N GLN A 59 5.82 17.45 1.13
CA GLN A 59 4.52 17.89 0.63
C GLN A 59 4.58 18.22 -0.86
N GLU A 60 5.61 18.96 -1.30
CA GLU A 60 5.85 19.28 -2.71
C GLU A 60 6.00 18.01 -3.56
N ALA A 61 6.89 17.11 -3.14
CA ALA A 61 7.10 15.86 -3.86
C ALA A 61 5.83 14.98 -3.86
N THR A 62 5.09 14.93 -2.77
CA THR A 62 3.84 14.15 -2.71
C THR A 62 2.73 14.77 -3.57
N ALA A 63 2.68 16.10 -3.68
CA ALA A 63 1.73 16.80 -4.55
C ALA A 63 2.02 16.50 -6.03
N ALA A 64 3.29 16.60 -6.45
CA ALA A 64 3.72 16.22 -7.79
C ALA A 64 3.40 14.74 -8.07
N TYR A 65 3.65 13.84 -7.10
CA TYR A 65 3.32 12.42 -7.24
C TYR A 65 1.82 12.16 -7.43
N ARG A 66 0.95 12.84 -6.67
CA ARG A 66 -0.50 12.73 -6.84
C ARG A 66 -1.00 13.27 -8.17
N ALA A 67 -0.35 14.28 -8.73
CA ALA A 67 -0.71 14.84 -10.04
C ALA A 67 -0.50 13.82 -11.18
N ILE A 68 0.54 12.98 -11.07
CA ILE A 68 0.85 11.93 -12.05
C ILE A 68 0.02 10.67 -11.76
N ASN A 69 -0.11 10.31 -10.49
CA ASN A 69 -0.62 9.01 -10.08
C ASN A 69 -2.11 9.09 -9.68
N LYS A 70 -2.98 9.10 -10.69
CA LYS A 70 -4.45 9.14 -10.54
C LYS A 70 -5.07 7.74 -10.36
N ASN A 71 -4.34 6.83 -9.72
CA ASN A 71 -4.82 5.45 -9.50
C ASN A 71 -5.95 5.42 -8.45
N PRO A 72 -7.03 4.64 -8.68
CA PRO A 72 -8.14 4.52 -7.73
C PRO A 72 -7.80 3.65 -6.50
N ASP A 73 -6.75 2.84 -6.58
CA ASP A 73 -6.31 1.96 -5.49
C ASP A 73 -5.65 2.76 -4.34
N PHE A 74 -6.24 2.71 -3.14
CA PHE A 74 -5.75 3.38 -1.93
C PHE A 74 -4.26 3.10 -1.63
N PHE A 75 -3.84 1.83 -1.76
CA PHE A 75 -2.46 1.40 -1.54
C PHE A 75 -1.49 1.76 -2.68
N ARG A 76 -1.99 2.28 -3.80
CA ARG A 76 -1.14 2.77 -4.90
C ARG A 76 -1.12 4.29 -4.99
N GLN A 77 -2.06 4.96 -4.33
CA GLN A 77 -2.15 6.43 -4.31
C GLN A 77 -1.03 7.09 -3.50
N SER A 78 -0.49 6.39 -2.49
CA SER A 78 0.64 6.90 -1.71
C SER A 78 1.96 6.27 -2.18
N PRO A 79 3.07 7.03 -2.18
CA PRO A 79 4.41 6.51 -2.49
C PRO A 79 4.80 5.30 -1.61
N TYR A 80 4.23 5.24 -0.40
CA TYR A 80 4.51 4.22 0.61
C TYR A 80 3.47 3.11 0.68
N GLY A 81 2.47 3.12 -0.20
CA GLY A 81 1.32 2.25 -0.04
C GLY A 81 1.64 0.76 -0.26
N GLN A 82 2.73 0.45 -0.97
CA GLN A 82 3.26 -0.91 -1.04
C GLN A 82 3.82 -1.40 0.30
N TYR A 83 4.54 -0.55 1.04
CA TYR A 83 5.01 -0.86 2.40
C TYR A 83 3.83 -1.00 3.36
N LEU A 84 2.86 -0.09 3.28
CA LEU A 84 1.64 -0.17 4.08
C LEU A 84 0.86 -1.46 3.81
N LYS A 85 0.82 -1.92 2.55
CA LYS A 85 0.20 -3.20 2.17
C LYS A 85 0.91 -4.39 2.80
N VAL A 86 2.24 -4.35 2.92
CA VAL A 86 3.01 -5.39 3.63
C VAL A 86 2.69 -5.37 5.12
N VAL A 87 2.73 -4.19 5.75
CA VAL A 87 2.37 -4.03 7.17
C VAL A 87 0.94 -4.54 7.43
N TRP A 88 0.00 -4.19 6.57
CA TRP A 88 -1.39 -4.63 6.67
C TRP A 88 -1.51 -6.16 6.57
N ARG A 89 -0.79 -6.80 5.64
CA ARG A 89 -0.76 -8.26 5.51
C ARG A 89 -0.17 -8.94 6.74
N LEU A 90 0.88 -8.38 7.33
CA LEU A 90 1.46 -8.89 8.57
C LEU A 90 0.46 -8.76 9.73
N ALA A 91 -0.18 -7.61 9.88
CA ALA A 91 -1.21 -7.41 10.90
C ALA A 91 -2.37 -8.40 10.74
N LEU A 92 -2.82 -8.63 9.50
CA LEU A 92 -3.86 -9.61 9.20
C LEU A 92 -3.42 -11.04 9.55
N LEU A 93 -2.18 -11.41 9.23
CA LEU A 93 -1.62 -12.72 9.60
C LEU A 93 -1.62 -12.93 11.12
N PHE A 94 -1.13 -11.95 11.89
CA PHE A 94 -1.15 -12.02 13.35
C PHE A 94 -2.58 -12.08 13.91
N GLY A 95 -3.51 -11.33 13.32
CA GLY A 95 -4.93 -11.39 13.65
C GLY A 95 -5.52 -12.79 13.45
N ILE A 96 -5.22 -13.43 12.30
CA ILE A 96 -5.66 -14.80 12.00
C ILE A 96 -5.09 -15.81 13.01
N ILE A 97 -3.79 -15.71 13.33
CA ILE A 97 -3.16 -16.60 14.31
C ILE A 97 -3.84 -16.45 15.67
N LYS A 98 -4.06 -15.21 16.13
CA LYS A 98 -4.72 -14.93 17.40
C LYS A 98 -6.17 -15.44 17.42
N ALA A 99 -6.94 -15.18 16.37
CA ALA A 99 -8.29 -15.71 16.23
C ALA A 99 -8.29 -17.25 16.27
N GLY A 100 -7.35 -17.88 15.56
CA GLY A 100 -7.17 -19.33 15.59
C GLY A 100 -6.87 -19.88 16.99
N THR A 101 -6.02 -19.21 17.77
CA THR A 101 -5.75 -19.62 19.16
C THR A 101 -6.97 -19.50 20.06
N VAL A 102 -7.76 -18.42 19.91
CA VAL A 102 -8.99 -18.24 20.69
C VAL A 102 -10.03 -19.30 20.31
N VAL A 103 -10.20 -19.57 19.01
CA VAL A 103 -11.10 -20.63 18.53
C VAL A 103 -10.64 -22.00 19.01
N TYR A 104 -9.34 -22.28 19.00
CA TYR A 104 -8.78 -23.53 19.53
C TYR A 104 -9.06 -23.69 21.02
N ASP A 105 -8.86 -22.64 21.81
CA ASP A 105 -9.12 -22.67 23.26
C ASP A 105 -10.62 -22.79 23.58
N PHE A 106 -11.49 -22.26 22.72
CA PHE A 106 -12.93 -22.40 22.87
C PHE A 106 -13.44 -23.78 22.41
N ALA A 107 -12.91 -24.33 21.32
CA ALA A 107 -13.37 -25.57 20.73
C ALA A 107 -12.76 -26.83 21.39
N VAL A 108 -11.56 -26.72 21.98
CA VAL A 108 -10.91 -27.81 22.69
C VAL A 108 -11.09 -27.63 24.20
N PRO A 109 -11.95 -28.43 24.86
CA PRO A 109 -12.12 -28.36 26.29
C PRO A 109 -10.81 -28.64 27.03
N GLU A 110 -10.60 -27.92 28.14
CA GLU A 110 -9.34 -27.82 28.89
C GLU A 110 -8.71 -29.18 29.21
N GLU A 111 -9.54 -30.20 29.46
CA GLU A 111 -9.13 -31.56 29.82
C GLU A 111 -8.27 -32.25 28.74
N LYS A 112 -8.55 -32.00 27.46
CA LYS A 112 -7.77 -32.56 26.34
C LYS A 112 -6.46 -31.78 26.10
N ARG A 113 -6.45 -30.48 26.43
CA ARG A 113 -5.29 -29.59 26.30
C ARG A 113 -4.25 -29.88 27.39
N LEU A 114 -4.71 -30.15 28.62
CA LEU A 114 -3.89 -30.60 29.75
C LEU A 114 -3.26 -31.98 29.50
N GLN A 115 -4.02 -32.93 28.94
CA GLN A 115 -3.49 -34.26 28.59
C GLN A 115 -2.32 -34.21 27.61
N TYR A 116 -2.28 -33.24 26.69
CA TYR A 116 -1.14 -33.06 25.76
C TYR A 116 0.02 -32.30 26.42
N LYS A 117 -0.27 -31.24 27.18
CA LYS A 117 0.74 -30.44 27.90
C LYS A 117 1.49 -31.24 28.97
N TYR A 118 0.82 -32.20 29.62
CA TYR A 118 1.40 -33.09 30.64
C TYR A 118 1.68 -34.51 30.15
N ARG A 119 1.45 -34.82 28.86
CA ARG A 119 1.67 -36.17 28.29
C ARG A 119 3.10 -36.67 28.45
N HIS A 120 4.06 -35.76 28.45
CA HIS A 120 5.49 -36.04 28.59
C HIS A 120 6.01 -35.88 30.03
N HIS A 121 5.19 -35.42 30.97
CA HIS A 121 5.60 -35.26 32.37
C HIS A 121 5.47 -36.55 33.20
N GLY A 122 5.00 -37.66 32.61
CA GLY A 122 4.82 -38.95 33.31
C GLY A 122 5.99 -39.93 33.21
N HIS A 123 7.13 -39.57 32.61
CA HIS A 123 8.23 -40.51 32.33
C HIS A 123 9.62 -40.08 32.82
N HIS A 124 9.71 -39.15 33.76
CA HIS A 124 10.99 -38.84 34.42
C HIS A 124 10.85 -38.80 35.94
N GLY A 125 11.39 -39.85 36.57
CA GLY A 125 11.92 -39.80 37.94
C GLY A 125 10.93 -40.13 39.05
N HIS A 126 10.82 -41.41 39.40
CA HIS A 126 10.62 -41.82 40.79
C HIS A 126 11.31 -43.17 41.03
N ASP A 127 12.63 -43.17 40.86
CA ASP A 127 13.52 -44.08 41.57
C ASP A 127 14.00 -43.33 42.82
N ASP A 128 13.11 -43.16 43.80
CA ASP A 128 13.52 -42.76 45.15
C ASP A 128 13.22 -43.92 46.09
N ALA A 129 14.26 -44.73 46.28
CA ALA A 129 14.39 -45.66 47.36
C ALA A 129 14.34 -44.92 48.71
N HIS A 130 13.40 -45.27 49.59
CA HIS A 130 13.56 -45.06 51.03
C HIS A 130 12.82 -46.16 51.82
N HIS A 131 13.66 -46.99 52.46
CA HIS A 131 13.53 -47.68 53.76
C HIS A 131 12.20 -48.34 54.17
#